data_AF-A0A2N9M2H8-F1
#
_entry.id   AF-A0A2N9M2H8-F1
#
_cell.length_a   1.000
_cell.length_b   1.000
_cell.length_c   1.000
_cell.angle_alpha   90.00
_cell.angle_beta   90.00
_cell.angle_gamma   90.00
#
_symmetry.space_group_name_H-M   'P 1'
#
loop_
_entity.id
_entity.type
_entity.pdbx_description
1 polymer ?
#
loop_
_entity_poly.entity_id
_entity_poly.type
_entity_poly.pdbx_seq_one_letter_code
_entity_poly.pdbx_strand_id
1 'polypeptide(L)'
;MARKTALFLCALGILPVVLVPFIQNLWAVVALVCLAMAAHQGWSANLFTVPSDLFPKAAVASVVGIGGLLGAGAGAGFDVFVGHIVEWTHSYVAVFAVCGCTYFVALLLLHLMSPRFAPAKVKY
;
A
#
# COMPACT_ATOMS: atom_id res chain seq x y z
N MET A 1 7.46 2.37 16.97
CA MET A 1 7.62 3.68 16.28
C MET A 1 8.34 3.55 14.94
N ALA A 2 9.50 2.89 14.87
CA ALA A 2 10.28 2.74 13.63
C ALA A 2 9.48 2.26 12.40
N ARG A 3 8.68 1.18 12.51
CA ARG A 3 7.87 0.67 11.38
C ARG A 3 6.84 1.68 10.86
N LYS A 4 6.18 2.42 11.77
CA LYS A 4 5.17 3.42 11.37
C LYS A 4 5.82 4.55 10.57
N THR A 5 7.01 4.97 10.99
CA THR A 5 7.82 5.95 10.25
C THR A 5 8.27 5.40 8.90
N ALA A 6 8.71 4.14 8.84
CA ALA A 6 9.09 3.51 7.57
C ALA A 6 7.93 3.42 6.58
N LEU A 7 6.74 2.99 7.04
CA LEU A 7 5.52 2.97 6.23
C LEU A 7 5.12 4.37 5.77
N PHE A 8 5.23 5.39 6.63
CA PHE A 8 4.98 6.78 6.27
C PHE A 8 5.95 7.30 5.20
N LEU A 9 7.25 7.02 5.33
CA LEU A 9 8.24 7.38 4.31
C LEU A 9 7.98 6.68 2.98
N CYS A 10 7.55 5.42 3.00
CA CYS A 10 7.15 4.72 1.79
C CYS A 10 5.91 5.36 1.16
N ALA A 11 4.88 5.72 1.96
CA ALA A 11 3.71 6.43 1.45
C ALA A 11 4.08 7.78 0.81
N LEU A 12 4.99 8.55 1.45
CA LEU A 12 5.53 9.77 0.87
C LEU A 12 6.30 9.52 -0.43
N GLY A 13 7.06 8.43 -0.52
CA GLY A 13 7.82 8.08 -1.72
C GLY A 13 6.93 7.69 -2.91
N ILE A 14 5.72 7.18 -2.66
CA ILE A 14 4.76 6.81 -3.71
C ILE A 14 3.94 8.01 -4.18
N LEU A 15 3.66 8.97 -3.29
CA LEU A 15 2.81 10.14 -3.57
C LEU A 15 3.15 10.90 -4.88
N PRO A 16 4.43 11.11 -5.25
CA PRO A 16 4.79 11.80 -6.50
C PRO A 16 4.28 11.11 -7.77
N VAL A 17 3.92 9.82 -7.71
CA VAL A 17 3.38 9.09 -8.87
C VAL A 17 2.09 9.71 -9.42
N VAL A 18 1.36 10.47 -8.60
CA VAL A 18 0.15 11.22 -9.00
C VAL A 18 0.45 12.25 -10.10
N LEU A 19 1.71 12.69 -10.22
CA LEU A 19 2.13 13.67 -11.22
C LEU A 19 2.39 13.06 -12.61
N VAL A 20 2.54 11.73 -12.70
CA VAL A 20 2.90 11.02 -13.95
C VAL A 20 1.99 11.38 -15.13
N PRO A 21 0.64 11.43 -15.00
CA PRO A 21 -0.25 11.78 -16.12
C PRO A 21 -0.03 13.18 -16.72
N PHE A 22 0.64 14.08 -16.00
CA PHE A 22 0.85 15.47 -16.41
C PHE A 22 2.26 15.72 -16.97
N ILE A 23 3.10 14.69 -17.03
CA ILE A 23 4.50 14.81 -17.44
C ILE A 23 4.70 14.20 -18.82
N GLN A 24 5.22 14.99 -19.76
CA GLN A 24 5.56 14.52 -21.11
C GLN A 24 7.01 14.03 -21.25
N ASN A 25 7.87 14.33 -20.28
CA ASN A 25 9.26 13.89 -20.30
C ASN A 25 9.37 12.42 -19.85
N LEU A 26 9.77 11.55 -20.76
CA LEU A 26 9.91 10.11 -20.52
C LEU A 26 10.81 9.79 -19.32
N TRP A 27 11.97 10.44 -19.20
CA TRP A 27 12.92 10.15 -18.11
C TRP A 27 12.38 10.57 -16.75
N ALA A 28 11.62 11.67 -16.69
CA ALA A 28 10.95 12.07 -15.47
C ALA A 28 9.85 11.07 -15.06
N VAL A 29 9.07 10.56 -16.02
CA VAL A 29 8.08 9.50 -15.77
C VAL A 29 8.76 8.23 -15.25
N VAL A 30 9.84 7.78 -15.90
CA VAL A 30 10.61 6.60 -15.46
C VAL A 30 11.12 6.79 -14.04
N ALA A 31 11.73 7.94 -13.73
CA ALA A 31 12.25 8.23 -12.39
C ALA A 31 11.14 8.16 -11.32
N LEU A 32 9.97 8.75 -11.58
CA LEU A 32 8.83 8.73 -10.66
C LEU A 32 8.26 7.33 -10.46
N VAL A 33 8.11 6.55 -11.53
CA VAL A 33 7.62 5.17 -11.45
C VAL A 33 8.62 4.28 -10.72
N CYS A 34 9.93 4.41 -10.99
CA CYS A 34 10.96 3.68 -10.25
C CYS A 34 10.95 4.02 -8.76
N LEU A 35 10.81 5.30 -8.40
CA LEU A 35 10.68 5.73 -7.01
C LEU A 35 9.44 5.11 -6.35
N ALA A 36 8.30 5.16 -7.03
CA ALA A 36 7.05 4.58 -6.53
C ALA A 36 7.17 3.06 -6.34
N MET A 37 7.80 2.34 -7.27
CA MET A 37 8.03 0.90 -7.15
C MET A 37 9.00 0.57 -6.01
N ALA A 38 10.07 1.34 -5.84
CA ALA A 38 11.00 1.17 -4.72
C ALA A 38 10.29 1.37 -3.37
N ALA A 39 9.49 2.43 -3.26
CA ALA A 39 8.72 2.72 -2.07
C ALA A 39 7.60 1.68 -1.80
N HIS A 40 6.96 1.15 -2.85
CA HIS A 40 6.02 0.02 -2.75
C HIS A 40 6.69 -1.22 -2.15
N GLN A 41 7.90 -1.57 -2.62
CA GLN A 41 8.64 -2.71 -2.05
C GLN A 41 9.05 -2.46 -0.60
N GLY A 42 9.49 -1.25 -0.28
CA GLY A 42 9.76 -0.83 1.10
C GLY A 42 8.53 -0.96 2.01
N TRP A 43 7.35 -0.61 1.51
CA TRP A 43 6.09 -0.77 2.23
C TRP A 43 5.81 -2.25 2.55
N SER A 44 5.85 -3.13 1.53
CA SER A 44 5.57 -4.56 1.70
C SER A 44 6.51 -5.24 2.70
N ALA A 45 7.82 -4.92 2.66
CA ALA A 45 8.80 -5.45 3.61
C ALA A 45 8.46 -5.09 5.08
N ASN A 46 7.94 -3.88 5.30
CA ASN A 46 7.53 -3.43 6.63
C ASN A 46 6.15 -3.96 7.02
N LEU A 47 5.21 -4.08 6.08
CA LEU A 47 3.84 -4.53 6.35
C LEU A 47 3.80 -6.02 6.74
N PHE A 48 4.46 -6.89 5.98
CA PHE A 48 4.39 -8.34 6.22
C PHE A 48 5.08 -8.80 7.51
N THR A 49 5.86 -7.93 8.14
CA THR A 49 6.48 -8.19 9.44
C THR A 49 5.61 -7.72 10.63
N VAL A 50 4.53 -6.98 10.37
CA VAL A 50 3.60 -6.52 11.42
C VAL A 50 2.81 -7.69 12.05
N PRO A 51 2.28 -8.68 11.30
CA PRO A 51 1.55 -9.79 11.89
C PRO A 51 2.39 -10.60 12.88
N SER A 52 3.67 -10.87 12.59
CA SER A 52 4.57 -11.59 13.49
C SER A 52 4.90 -10.84 14.77
N ASP A 53 4.82 -9.51 14.75
CA ASP A 53 5.03 -8.68 15.94
C ASP A 53 3.77 -8.58 16.82
N LEU A 54 2.59 -8.66 16.22
CA LEU A 54 1.32 -8.39 16.89
C LEU A 54 0.60 -9.65 17.36
N PHE A 55 0.67 -10.76 16.63
CA PHE A 55 -0.13 -11.95 16.90
C PHE A 55 0.69 -13.09 17.51
N PRO A 56 0.06 -14.00 18.28
CA PRO A 56 0.70 -15.24 18.71
C PRO A 56 1.19 -16.05 17.50
N LYS A 57 2.32 -16.76 17.66
CA LYS A 57 2.94 -17.56 16.58
C LYS A 57 1.95 -18.49 15.86
N ALA A 58 1.01 -19.08 16.59
CA ALA A 58 -0.01 -19.98 16.04
C ALA A 58 -1.00 -19.28 15.08
N ALA A 59 -1.23 -17.97 15.23
CA ALA A 59 -2.19 -17.20 14.44
C ALA A 59 -1.56 -16.44 13.25
N VAL A 60 -0.23 -16.28 13.23
CA VAL A 60 0.47 -15.47 12.22
C VAL A 60 0.18 -15.96 10.80
N ALA A 61 0.26 -17.28 10.55
CA ALA A 61 0.04 -17.85 9.23
C ALA A 61 -1.39 -17.60 8.72
N SER A 62 -2.40 -17.74 9.59
CA SER A 62 -3.80 -17.48 9.23
C SER A 62 -4.05 -16.01 8.92
N VAL A 63 -3.49 -15.09 9.72
CA VAL A 63 -3.64 -13.63 9.49
C VAL A 63 -2.99 -13.22 8.18
N VAL A 64 -1.78 -13.71 7.90
CA VAL A 64 -1.08 -13.44 6.63
C VAL A 64 -1.82 -14.06 5.46
N GLY A 65 -2.33 -15.29 5.59
CA GLY A 65 -3.09 -15.98 4.53
C GLY A 65 -4.39 -15.26 4.18
N ILE A 66 -5.19 -14.86 5.17
CA ILE A 66 -6.42 -14.08 4.96
C ILE A 66 -6.08 -12.72 4.35
N GLY A 67 -5.06 -12.03 4.86
CA GLY A 67 -4.60 -10.76 4.30
C GLY A 67 -4.16 -10.90 2.83
N GLY A 68 -3.45 -11.97 2.50
CA GLY A 68 -3.03 -12.28 1.13
C GLY A 68 -4.20 -12.56 0.19
N LEU A 69 -5.20 -13.34 0.64
CA LEU A 69 -6.41 -13.61 -0.13
C LEU A 69 -7.20 -12.32 -0.41
N LEU A 70 -7.43 -11.51 0.62
CA LEU A 70 -8.13 -10.23 0.47
C LEU A 70 -7.33 -9.27 -0.43
N GLY A 71 -6.00 -9.25 -0.29
CA GLY A 71 -5.12 -8.44 -1.14
C GLY A 71 -5.19 -8.85 -2.62
N ALA A 72 -5.16 -10.16 -2.91
CA ALA A 72 -5.29 -10.67 -4.28
C ALA A 72 -6.67 -10.36 -4.88
N GLY A 73 -7.74 -10.54 -4.10
CA GLY A 73 -9.09 -10.17 -4.52
C GLY A 73 -9.25 -8.67 -4.79
N ALA A 74 -8.70 -7.82 -3.91
CA ALA A 74 -8.68 -6.38 -4.11
C ALA A 74 -7.87 -5.97 -5.35
N GLY A 75 -6.74 -6.65 -5.62
CA GLY A 75 -5.94 -6.45 -6.82
C GLY A 75 -6.71 -6.78 -8.11
N ALA A 76 -7.34 -7.96 -8.17
CA ALA A 76 -8.17 -8.34 -9.31
C ALA A 76 -9.35 -7.37 -9.53
N GLY A 77 -9.99 -6.92 -8.45
CA GLY A 77 -11.04 -5.89 -8.53
C GLY A 77 -10.51 -4.53 -9.00
N PHE A 78 -9.30 -4.16 -8.59
CA PHE A 78 -8.64 -2.94 -9.02
C PHE A 78 -8.31 -2.95 -10.52
N ASP A 79 -7.88 -4.08 -11.08
CA ASP A 79 -7.63 -4.21 -12.52
C ASP A 79 -8.90 -3.96 -13.35
N VAL A 80 -10.04 -4.51 -12.92
CA VAL A 80 -11.35 -4.26 -13.55
C VAL A 80 -11.74 -2.77 -13.44
N PHE A 81 -11.54 -2.18 -12.26
CA PHE A 81 -11.79 -0.75 -12.04
C PHE A 81 -10.95 0.14 -12.97
N VAL A 82 -9.66 -0.17 -13.13
CA VAL A 82 -8.75 0.55 -14.04
C VAL A 82 -9.24 0.44 -15.48
N GLY A 83 -9.67 -0.75 -15.92
CA GLY A 83 -10.23 -0.95 -17.26
C GLY A 83 -11.43 -0.03 -17.53
N HIS A 84 -12.43 -0.06 -16.65
CA HIS A 84 -13.64 0.75 -16.82
C HIS A 84 -13.39 2.26 -16.74
N ILE A 85 -12.57 2.72 -15.79
CA ILE A 85 -12.36 4.16 -15.62
C ILE A 85 -11.60 4.75 -16.81
N VAL A 86 -10.61 4.02 -17.35
CA VAL A 86 -9.84 4.46 -18.52
C VAL A 86 -10.69 4.41 -19.78
N GLU A 87 -11.57 3.41 -19.93
CA GLU A 87 -12.49 3.32 -21.06
C GLU A 87 -13.46 4.53 -21.10
N TRP A 88 -14.00 4.93 -19.94
CA TRP A 88 -14.99 6.03 -19.88
C TRP A 88 -14.37 7.42 -19.89
N THR A 89 -13.22 7.60 -19.25
CA THR A 89 -12.60 8.93 -19.08
C THR A 89 -11.48 9.20 -20.07
N HIS A 90 -11.00 8.17 -20.77
CA HIS A 90 -9.79 8.20 -21.60
C HIS A 90 -8.55 8.73 -20.85
N SER A 91 -8.53 8.62 -19.52
CA SER A 91 -7.52 9.25 -18.66
C SER A 91 -7.11 8.33 -17.52
N TYR A 92 -5.80 8.33 -17.23
CA TYR A 92 -5.22 7.61 -16.10
C TYR A 92 -5.13 8.48 -14.82
N VAL A 93 -5.55 9.74 -14.86
CA VAL A 93 -5.44 10.67 -13.72
C VAL A 93 -6.10 10.08 -12.47
N ALA A 94 -7.32 9.55 -12.60
CA ALA A 94 -8.02 8.91 -11.49
C ALA A 94 -7.28 7.69 -10.95
N VAL A 95 -6.70 6.86 -11.83
CA VAL A 95 -5.95 5.66 -11.46
C VAL A 95 -4.71 6.03 -10.63
N PHE A 96 -3.89 6.97 -11.13
CA PHE A 96 -2.70 7.41 -10.42
C PHE A 96 -3.02 8.12 -9.10
N ALA A 97 -4.12 8.89 -9.03
CA ALA A 97 -4.59 9.49 -7.80
C ALA A 97 -4.96 8.43 -6.75
N VAL A 98 -5.70 7.40 -7.13
CA VAL A 98 -6.03 6.28 -6.23
C VAL A 98 -4.75 5.56 -5.77
N CYS A 99 -3.84 5.23 -6.69
CA CYS A 99 -2.58 4.57 -6.36
C CYS A 99 -1.72 5.38 -5.37
N GLY A 100 -1.59 6.69 -5.57
CA GLY A 100 -0.80 7.57 -4.69
C GLY A 100 -1.39 7.72 -3.29
N CYS A 101 -2.72 7.79 -3.19
CA CYS A 101 -3.41 8.04 -1.92
C CYS A 101 -3.63 6.78 -1.07
N THR A 102 -3.73 5.61 -1.69
CA THR A 102 -4.11 4.35 -1.01
C THR A 102 -3.17 4.01 0.15
N TYR A 103 -1.88 4.32 0.04
CA TYR A 103 -0.89 4.06 1.11
C TYR A 103 -1.14 4.89 2.37
N PHE A 104 -1.61 6.14 2.23
CA PHE A 104 -1.98 6.95 3.38
C PHE A 104 -3.25 6.42 4.04
N VAL A 105 -4.23 5.98 3.24
CA VAL A 105 -5.45 5.34 3.75
C VAL A 105 -5.10 4.07 4.53
N ALA A 106 -4.26 3.20 3.94
CA ALA A 106 -3.78 1.99 4.60
C ALA A 106 -3.01 2.31 5.89
N LEU A 107 -2.14 3.32 5.90
CA LEU A 107 -1.41 3.74 7.09
C LEU A 107 -2.35 4.25 8.19
N LEU A 108 -3.37 5.02 7.81
CA LEU A 108 -4.37 5.53 8.73
C LEU A 108 -5.17 4.38 9.35
N LEU A 109 -5.62 3.41 8.54
CA LEU A 109 -6.32 2.23 9.03
C LEU A 109 -5.44 1.42 9.99
N LEU A 110 -4.19 1.16 9.65
CA LEU A 110 -3.23 0.50 10.54
C LEU A 110 -3.04 1.28 11.84
N HIS A 111 -2.99 2.61 11.76
CA HIS A 111 -2.84 3.45 12.94
C HIS A 111 -4.08 3.40 13.85
N LEU A 112 -5.28 3.40 13.27
CA LEU A 112 -6.54 3.31 14.02
C LEU A 112 -6.70 1.93 14.68
N MET A 113 -6.31 0.85 13.98
CA MET A 113 -6.41 -0.51 14.50
C MET A 113 -5.37 -0.81 15.59
N SER A 114 -4.13 -0.33 15.44
CA SER A 114 -3.06 -0.56 16.42
C SER A 114 -2.20 0.69 16.61
N PRO A 115 -2.66 1.65 17.42
CA PRO A 115 -1.99 2.95 17.57
C PRO A 115 -0.56 2.86 18.06
N ARG A 116 -0.27 1.85 18.88
CA ARG A 116 1.04 1.63 19.52
C ARG A 116 1.83 0.46 18.91
N PHE A 117 1.28 -0.27 17.93
CA PHE A 117 1.83 -1.55 17.46
C PHE A 117 2.28 -2.44 18.64
N ALA A 118 1.46 -2.52 19.68
CA ALA A 118 1.77 -3.32 20.87
C ALA A 118 1.32 -4.78 20.63
N PRO A 119 2.09 -5.80 21.07
CA PRO A 119 1.70 -7.19 20.93
C PRO A 119 0.31 -7.46 21.52
N ALA A 120 -0.52 -8.22 20.81
CA ALA A 120 -1.84 -8.61 21.28
C ALA A 120 -1.69 -9.46 22.55
N LYS A 121 -2.28 -9.00 23.66
CA LYS A 121 -2.30 -9.75 24.91
C LYS A 121 -3.39 -10.82 24.80
N VAL A 122 -3.00 -12.05 24.48
CA VAL A 122 -3.91 -13.19 24.50
C VAL A 122 -3.86 -13.81 25.90
N LYS A 123 -4.99 -13.77 26.62
CA LYS A 123 -5.18 -14.56 27.85
C LYS A 123 -5.53 -15.98 27.41
N TYR A 124 -4.77 -16.96 27.91
CA TYR A 124 -5.10 -18.38 27.82
C TYR A 124 -6.32 -18.70 28.68
#